data_AF-A0A9P6GW44-F1
#
_entry.id   AF-A0A9P6GW44-F1
#
_cell.length_a   1.000
_cell.length_b   1.000
_cell.length_c   1.000
_cell.angle_alpha   90.00
_cell.angle_beta   90.00
_cell.angle_gamma   90.00
#
_symmetry.space_group_name_H-M   'P 1'
#
loop_
_entity.id
_entity.type
_entity.pdbx_description
1 polymer ?
#
loop_
_entity_poly.entity_id
_entity_poly.type
_entity_poly.pdbx_seq_one_letter_code
_entity_poly.pdbx_strand_id
1 'polypeptide(L)'
;MIEHCVSKGRRALSAMYYLFTRKDYPFFIKILAIKVKLQPIVTYGAEVWGMSSSRTTEIQKIVDEACRRVIQGGRSSAMKRIRSELRIQTCANIGTVKWRRAKTWVASMISSEFRSRRWTWVSGSLRWMKRYVRI
;
A
#
# COMPACT_ATOMS: atom_id res chain seq x y z
N MET A 1 -5.99 -3.83 13.98
CA MET A 1 -6.15 -4.47 12.64
C MET A 1 -4.86 -4.44 11.81
N ILE A 2 -4.23 -3.28 11.62
CA ILE A 2 -2.95 -3.16 10.90
C ILE A 2 -1.85 -4.01 11.58
N GLU A 3 -1.72 -3.91 12.91
CA GLU A 3 -0.75 -4.70 13.69
C GLU A 3 -0.93 -6.21 13.52
N HIS A 4 -2.17 -6.69 13.44
CA HIS A 4 -2.48 -8.10 13.16
C HIS A 4 -1.98 -8.54 11.79
N CYS A 5 -2.18 -7.70 10.77
CA CYS A 5 -1.69 -7.95 9.40
C CYS A 5 -0.16 -7.93 9.35
N VAL A 6 0.47 -7.03 10.12
CA VAL A 6 1.93 -6.96 10.28
C VAL A 6 2.46 -8.25 10.91
N SER A 7 1.86 -8.71 12.01
CA SER A 7 2.25 -9.95 12.70
C SER A 7 2.12 -11.18 11.77
N LYS A 8 0.96 -11.35 11.13
CA LYS A 8 0.73 -12.43 10.15
C LYS A 8 1.68 -12.32 8.95
N GLY A 9 1.92 -11.11 8.46
CA GLY A 9 2.84 -10.84 7.37
C GLY A 9 4.27 -11.25 7.67
N ARG A 10 4.77 -10.90 8.86
CA ARG A 10 6.11 -11.32 9.34
C ARG A 10 6.19 -12.85 9.45
N ARG A 11 5.16 -13.49 10.02
CA ARG A 11 5.11 -14.96 10.11
C ARG A 11 5.13 -15.63 8.74
N ALA A 12 4.36 -15.12 7.78
CA ALA A 12 4.33 -15.62 6.41
C ALA A 12 5.68 -15.43 5.71
N LEU A 13 6.34 -14.28 5.91
CA LEU A 13 7.66 -13.98 5.36
C LEU A 13 8.73 -14.93 5.91
N SER A 14 8.71 -15.20 7.22
CA SER A 14 9.61 -16.19 7.84
C SER A 14 9.35 -17.60 7.32
N ALA A 15 8.09 -18.00 7.15
CA ALA A 15 7.74 -19.31 6.61
C ALA A 15 8.20 -19.50 5.15
N MET A 16 8.21 -18.42 4.35
CA MET A 16 8.69 -18.44 2.95
C MET A 16 10.20 -18.17 2.82
N TYR A 17 10.94 -18.12 3.92
CA TYR A 17 12.36 -17.74 3.90
C TYR A 17 13.19 -18.57 2.91
N TYR A 18 13.05 -19.91 2.96
CA TYR A 18 13.81 -20.80 2.08
C TYR A 18 13.45 -20.64 0.60
N LEU A 19 12.18 -20.36 0.30
CA LEU A 19 11.71 -20.15 -1.07
C LEU A 19 12.36 -18.90 -1.69
N PHE A 20 12.47 -17.80 -0.93
CA PHE A 20 13.02 -16.56 -1.45
C PHE A 20 14.55 -16.58 -1.53
N THR A 21 15.22 -17.20 -0.57
CA THR A 21 16.69 -17.19 -0.46
C THR A 21 17.37 -18.15 -1.45
N ARG A 22 16.83 -19.35 -1.69
CA ARG A 22 17.49 -20.35 -2.55
C ARG A 22 17.52 -19.91 -4.01
N LYS A 23 18.65 -20.14 -4.71
CA LYS A 23 18.82 -19.77 -6.14
C LYS A 23 18.19 -20.78 -7.10
N ASP A 24 17.93 -21.99 -6.63
CA ASP A 24 17.42 -23.11 -7.46
C ASP A 24 15.99 -22.87 -7.96
N TYR A 25 15.20 -22.06 -7.24
CA TYR A 25 13.83 -21.75 -7.64
C TYR A 25 13.78 -20.67 -8.73
N PRO A 26 13.04 -20.91 -9.82
CA PRO A 26 12.78 -19.90 -10.84
C PRO A 26 12.25 -18.59 -10.25
N PHE A 27 12.77 -17.47 -10.75
CA PHE A 27 12.44 -16.13 -10.27
C PHE A 27 10.93 -15.83 -10.33
N PHE A 28 10.27 -16.30 -11.38
CA PHE A 28 8.83 -16.15 -11.57
C PHE A 28 8.01 -16.76 -10.42
N ILE A 29 8.39 -17.94 -9.92
CA ILE A 29 7.69 -18.61 -8.81
C ILE A 29 7.78 -17.78 -7.53
N LYS A 30 8.94 -17.17 -7.27
CA LYS A 30 9.15 -16.31 -6.11
C LYS A 30 8.26 -15.05 -6.17
N ILE A 31 8.18 -14.41 -7.34
CA ILE A 31 7.29 -13.26 -7.55
C ILE A 31 5.83 -13.68 -7.35
N LEU A 32 5.45 -14.82 -7.92
CA LEU A 32 4.09 -15.33 -7.82
C LEU A 32 3.71 -15.58 -6.35
N ALA A 33 4.62 -16.16 -5.56
CA ALA A 33 4.41 -16.36 -4.13
C ALA A 33 4.18 -15.05 -3.37
N ILE A 34 4.90 -13.98 -3.72
CA ILE A 34 4.65 -12.65 -3.14
C ILE A 34 3.24 -12.16 -3.51
N LYS A 35 2.88 -12.21 -4.80
CA LYS A 35 1.61 -11.66 -5.30
C LYS A 35 0.38 -12.44 -4.83
N VAL A 36 0.47 -13.77 -4.83
CA VAL A 36 -0.66 -14.67 -4.55
C VAL A 36 -0.83 -14.93 -3.06
N LYS A 37 0.26 -15.03 -2.30
CA LYS A 37 0.19 -15.44 -0.89
C LYS A 37 0.55 -14.32 0.07
N LEU A 38 1.71 -13.68 -0.07
CA LEU A 38 2.15 -12.67 0.89
C LEU A 38 1.28 -11.41 0.83
N GLN A 39 1.05 -10.88 -0.37
CA GLN A 39 0.32 -9.63 -0.58
C GLN A 39 -1.10 -9.72 0.00
N PRO A 40 -1.94 -10.74 -0.28
CA PRO A 40 -3.28 -10.84 0.29
C PRO A 40 -3.31 -10.97 1.83
N ILE A 41 -2.32 -11.65 2.44
CA ILE A 41 -2.23 -11.77 3.91
C ILE A 41 -2.01 -10.39 4.54
N VAL A 42 -1.12 -9.60 3.97
CA VAL A 42 -0.74 -8.30 4.53
C VAL A 42 -1.76 -7.22 4.17
N THR A 43 -2.43 -7.34 3.02
CA THR A 43 -3.41 -6.36 2.53
C THR A 43 -4.84 -6.69 2.92
N TYR A 44 -5.05 -7.62 3.84
CA TYR A 44 -6.37 -7.92 4.35
C TYR A 44 -6.99 -6.67 5.02
N GLY A 45 -8.15 -6.25 4.53
CA GLY A 45 -8.81 -5.02 4.97
C GLY A 45 -8.13 -3.72 4.51
N ALA A 46 -7.23 -3.77 3.52
CA ALA A 46 -6.60 -2.58 2.93
C ALA A 46 -7.59 -1.60 2.30
N GLU A 47 -8.85 -2.00 2.09
CA GLU A 47 -9.94 -1.09 1.77
C GLU A 47 -10.18 0.01 2.81
N VAL A 48 -9.92 -0.25 4.10
CA VAL A 48 -10.15 0.71 5.19
C VAL A 48 -8.95 1.65 5.39
N TRP A 49 -7.73 1.13 5.25
CA TRP A 49 -6.50 1.86 5.60
C TRP A 49 -5.51 2.07 4.45
N GLY A 50 -5.71 1.41 3.30
CA GLY A 50 -4.79 1.40 2.17
C GLY A 50 -4.54 2.78 1.59
N MET A 51 -5.49 3.71 1.57
CA MET A 51 -5.29 5.02 0.92
C MET A 51 -4.33 5.98 1.69
N SER A 52 -3.78 5.56 2.83
CA SER A 52 -2.87 6.35 3.65
C SER A 52 -1.46 5.75 3.69
N SER A 53 -0.52 6.40 3.01
CA SER A 53 0.89 6.00 3.02
C SER A 53 1.46 5.93 4.43
N SER A 54 1.11 6.86 5.32
CA SER A 54 1.60 6.89 6.71
C SER A 54 1.15 5.68 7.53
N ARG A 55 -0.08 5.17 7.29
CA ARG A 55 -0.61 3.97 7.96
C ARG A 55 -0.07 2.67 7.36
N THR A 56 0.29 2.66 6.08
CA THR A 56 0.77 1.47 5.36
C THR A 56 2.28 1.24 5.44
N THR A 57 3.03 2.12 6.12
CA THR A 57 4.49 2.10 6.18
C THR A 57 5.05 0.75 6.66
N GLU A 58 4.58 0.26 7.81
CA GLU A 58 5.07 -1.01 8.38
C GLU A 58 4.73 -2.22 7.52
N ILE A 59 3.54 -2.21 6.91
CA ILE A 59 3.09 -3.23 5.98
C ILE A 59 3.96 -3.22 4.71
N GLN A 60 4.26 -2.03 4.18
CA GLN A 60 5.11 -1.89 3.00
C GLN A 60 6.53 -2.39 3.25
N LYS A 61 7.08 -2.19 4.46
CA LYS A 61 8.40 -2.73 4.84
C LYS A 61 8.49 -4.24 4.70
N ILE A 62 7.43 -4.98 5.09
CA ILE A 62 7.38 -6.45 4.96
C ILE A 62 7.43 -6.86 3.48
N VAL A 63 6.63 -6.21 2.63
CA VAL A 63 6.60 -6.50 1.19
C VAL A 63 7.93 -6.15 0.53
N ASP A 64 8.53 -5.02 0.91
CA ASP A 64 9.84 -4.59 0.42
C ASP A 64 10.95 -5.55 0.83
N GLU A 65 10.91 -6.06 2.05
CA GLU A 65 11.86 -7.06 2.54
C GLU A 65 11.75 -8.36 1.72
N ALA A 66 10.53 -8.82 1.42
CA ALA A 66 10.33 -9.97 0.55
C ALA A 66 10.89 -9.71 -0.87
N CYS A 67 10.64 -8.53 -1.44
CA CYS A 67 11.16 -8.15 -2.76
C CYS A 67 12.70 -8.13 -2.78
N ARG A 68 13.33 -7.57 -1.73
CA ARG A 68 14.79 -7.58 -1.56
C ARG A 68 15.34 -9.00 -1.49
N ARG A 69 14.71 -9.88 -0.71
CA ARG A 69 15.15 -11.28 -0.58
C ARG A 69 15.06 -12.04 -1.90
N VAL A 70 14.02 -11.80 -2.70
CA VAL A 70 13.84 -12.44 -4.02
C VAL A 70 14.90 -12.01 -5.02
N ILE A 71 15.23 -10.72 -5.08
CA ILE A 71 16.27 -10.19 -5.98
C ILE A 71 17.68 -10.47 -5.45
N GLN A 72 17.82 -10.75 -4.15
CA GLN A 72 19.11 -10.77 -3.44
C GLN A 72 19.86 -9.45 -3.58
N GLY A 73 19.10 -8.35 -3.68
CA GLY A 73 19.64 -6.99 -3.81
C GLY A 73 20.19 -6.46 -2.48
N GLY A 74 21.28 -5.70 -2.55
CA GLY A 74 21.86 -5.03 -1.39
C GLY A 74 20.92 -4.00 -0.75
N ARG A 75 21.26 -3.55 0.46
CA ARG A 75 20.47 -2.54 1.19
C ARG A 75 20.36 -1.20 0.44
N SER A 76 21.33 -0.89 -0.43
CA SER A 76 21.42 0.33 -1.23
C SER A 76 20.50 0.35 -2.45
N SER A 77 19.90 -0.77 -2.84
CA SER A 77 19.06 -0.82 -4.03
C SER A 77 17.77 -0.01 -3.87
N ALA A 78 17.44 0.83 -4.85
CA ALA A 78 16.24 1.67 -4.84
C ALA A 78 14.95 0.83 -4.91
N MET A 79 14.18 0.82 -3.82
CA MET A 79 12.93 0.01 -3.73
C MET A 79 11.90 0.37 -4.78
N LYS A 80 11.81 1.64 -5.19
CA LYS A 80 10.87 2.06 -6.23
C LYS A 80 11.15 1.33 -7.55
N ARG A 81 12.42 1.15 -7.92
CA ARG A 81 12.84 0.45 -9.14
C ARG A 81 12.61 -1.05 -9.01
N ILE A 82 12.97 -1.64 -7.87
CA ILE A 82 12.73 -3.07 -7.61
C ILE A 82 11.24 -3.41 -7.72
N ARG A 83 10.36 -2.61 -7.11
CA ARG A 83 8.91 -2.83 -7.20
C ARG A 83 8.39 -2.70 -8.63
N SER A 84 8.90 -1.76 -9.42
CA SER A 84 8.47 -1.59 -10.82
C SER A 84 8.86 -2.80 -11.67
N GLU A 85 10.08 -3.33 -11.50
CA GLU A 85 10.54 -4.51 -12.24
C GLU A 85 9.76 -5.77 -11.85
N LEU A 86 9.49 -5.96 -10.55
CA LEU A 86 8.68 -7.09 -10.06
C LEU A 86 7.18 -6.93 -10.37
N ARG A 87 6.76 -5.76 -10.88
CA ARG A 87 5.36 -5.37 -11.07
C ARG A 87 4.53 -5.58 -9.78
N ILE A 88 5.08 -5.19 -8.63
CA ILE A 88 4.43 -5.25 -7.32
C ILE A 88 3.97 -3.85 -6.95
N GLN A 89 2.67 -3.70 -6.73
CA GLN A 89 2.08 -2.43 -6.34
C GLN A 89 2.38 -2.10 -4.88
N THR A 90 2.43 -0.82 -4.54
CA THR A 90 2.49 -0.40 -3.13
C THR A 90 1.19 -0.76 -2.43
N CYS A 91 1.30 -1.13 -1.16
CA CYS A 91 0.15 -1.50 -0.34
C CYS A 91 -0.89 -0.38 -0.28
N ALA A 92 -0.42 0.86 -0.37
CA ALA A 92 -1.31 2.00 -0.38
C ALA A 92 -2.23 2.07 -1.62
N ASN A 93 -1.70 1.67 -2.77
CA ASN A 93 -2.43 1.67 -4.03
C ASN A 93 -3.43 0.51 -4.15
N ILE A 94 -3.31 -0.52 -3.32
CA ILE A 94 -4.22 -1.68 -3.40
C ILE A 94 -5.63 -1.30 -2.93
N GLY A 95 -5.74 -0.44 -1.91
CA GLY A 95 -7.03 0.06 -1.45
C GLY A 95 -7.80 0.83 -2.52
N THR A 96 -7.11 1.58 -3.38
CA THR A 96 -7.76 2.36 -4.45
C THR A 96 -8.37 1.47 -5.53
N VAL A 97 -7.81 0.30 -5.81
CA VAL A 97 -8.30 -0.62 -6.84
C VAL A 97 -9.73 -1.09 -6.54
N LYS A 98 -10.04 -1.43 -5.28
CA LYS A 98 -11.40 -1.82 -4.88
C LYS A 98 -12.38 -0.67 -5.08
N TRP A 99 -12.07 0.49 -4.50
CA TRP A 99 -12.98 1.64 -4.51
C TRP A 99 -13.20 2.20 -5.91
N ARG A 100 -12.21 2.10 -6.80
CA ARG A 100 -12.36 2.52 -8.21
C ARG A 100 -13.30 1.61 -9.02
N ARG A 101 -13.45 0.34 -8.63
CA ARG A 101 -14.35 -0.63 -9.28
C ARG A 101 -15.70 -0.78 -8.58
N ALA A 102 -15.90 -0.12 -7.44
CA ALA A 102 -17.15 -0.19 -6.71
C ALA A 102 -18.27 0.52 -7.48
N LYS A 103 -19.52 0.02 -7.39
CA LYS A 103 -20.70 0.70 -7.94
C LYS A 103 -21.25 1.78 -6.99
N THR A 104 -20.39 2.45 -6.25
CA THR A 104 -20.77 3.44 -5.24
C THR A 104 -20.38 4.85 -5.68
N TRP A 105 -21.00 5.86 -5.08
CA TRP A 105 -20.65 7.27 -5.32
C TRP A 105 -19.18 7.59 -5.04
N VAL A 106 -18.51 6.78 -4.21
CA VAL A 106 -17.06 6.88 -3.95
C VAL A 106 -16.25 6.60 -5.21
N ALA A 107 -16.67 5.63 -6.04
CA ALA A 107 -16.00 5.33 -7.30
C ALA A 107 -16.12 6.49 -8.30
N SER A 108 -17.33 7.06 -8.43
CA SER A 108 -17.55 8.25 -9.25
C SER A 108 -16.71 9.43 -8.75
N MET A 109 -16.58 9.59 -7.42
CA MET A 109 -15.77 10.64 -6.80
C MET A 109 -14.26 10.45 -7.05
N ILE A 110 -13.76 9.20 -7.06
CA ILE A 110 -12.35 8.89 -7.38
C ILE A 110 -12.08 9.11 -8.88
N SER A 111 -13.05 8.83 -9.76
CA SER A 111 -12.91 9.05 -11.21
C SER A 111 -13.03 10.52 -11.61
N SER A 112 -13.80 11.31 -10.87
CA SER A 112 -13.91 12.74 -11.09
C SER A 112 -12.68 13.44 -10.53
N GLU A 113 -11.91 14.12 -11.37
CA GLU A 113 -10.86 15.02 -10.90
C GLU A 113 -11.48 16.16 -10.08
N PHE A 114 -10.98 16.38 -8.85
CA PHE A 114 -11.32 17.56 -8.08
C PHE A 114 -10.72 18.79 -8.78
N ARG A 115 -11.49 19.41 -9.68
CA ARG A 115 -11.07 20.60 -10.45
C ARG A 115 -10.71 21.81 -9.58
N SER A 116 -11.14 21.84 -8.33
CA SER A 116 -10.67 22.80 -7.33
C SER A 116 -10.93 22.28 -5.92
N ARG A 117 -10.13 22.74 -4.94
CA ARG A 117 -10.41 22.58 -3.51
C ARG A 117 -11.64 23.41 -3.19
N ARG A 118 -12.84 22.89 -3.52
CA ARG A 118 -14.11 23.57 -3.24
C ARG A 118 -14.17 23.86 -1.74
N TRP A 119 -14.66 25.06 -1.45
CA TRP A 119 -14.89 25.62 -0.13
C TRP A 119 -15.67 24.62 0.71
N THR A 120 -14.99 23.84 1.56
CA THR A 120 -15.67 22.98 2.52
C THR A 120 -16.16 23.85 3.66
N TRP A 121 -17.34 23.55 4.23
CA TRP A 121 -17.93 24.31 5.33
C TRP A 121 -16.91 24.55 6.45
N VAL A 122 -16.12 23.53 6.80
CA VAL A 122 -15.00 23.63 7.77
C VAL A 122 -13.96 24.69 7.38
N SER A 123 -13.51 24.71 6.13
CA SER A 123 -12.54 25.71 5.64
C SER A 123 -13.16 27.11 5.49
N GLY A 124 -14.48 27.18 5.25
CA GLY A 124 -15.25 28.40 5.19
C GLY A 124 -15.42 29.05 6.56
N SER A 125 -15.84 28.28 7.57
CA SER A 125 -16.00 28.76 8.95
C SER A 125 -14.69 29.29 9.52
N LEU A 126 -13.57 28.61 9.27
CA LEU A 126 -12.25 29.05 9.72
C LEU A 126 -11.80 30.37 9.06
N ARG A 127 -12.07 30.53 7.76
CA ARG A 127 -11.79 31.79 7.03
C ARG A 127 -12.71 32.92 7.47
N TRP A 128 -13.99 32.62 7.69
CA TRP A 128 -14.98 33.58 8.17
C TRP A 128 -14.62 34.06 9.58
N MET A 129 -14.30 33.14 10.50
CA MET A 129 -13.80 33.48 11.84
C MET A 129 -12.56 34.37 11.78
N LYS A 130 -11.56 34.02 10.96
CA LYS A 130 -10.36 34.87 10.80
C LYS A 130 -10.67 36.26 10.24
N ARG A 131 -11.67 36.38 9.35
CA ARG A 131 -12.03 37.65 8.71
C ARG A 131 -12.87 38.54 9.62
N TYR A 132 -13.82 37.97 10.36
CA TYR A 132 -14.86 38.72 11.07
C TYR A 132 -14.75 38.65 12.59
N VAL A 133 -14.17 37.58 13.14
CA VAL A 133 -14.16 37.36 14.60
C VAL A 133 -12.87 37.87 15.27
N ARG A 134 -11.84 38.31 14.52
CA ARG A 134 -10.54 38.82 15.06
C ARG A 134 -10.12 38.07 16.33
N ILE A 135 -9.75 36.80 16.16
CA ILE A 135 -8.94 36.06 17.14
C ILE A 135 -7.48 36.27 16.77
#